data_AF-A0A7X7DYU9-F1
#
_entry.id   AF-A0A7X7DYU9-F1
#
_cell.length_a   1.000
_cell.length_b   1.000
_cell.length_c   1.000
_cell.angle_alpha   90.00
_cell.angle_beta   90.00
_cell.angle_gamma   90.00
#
_symmetry.space_group_name_H-M   'P 1'
#
loop_
_entity.id
_entity.type
_entity.pdbx_description
1 polymer ?
#
loop_
_entity_poly.entity_id
_entity_poly.type
_entity_poly.pdbx_seq_one_letter_code
_entity_poly.pdbx_strand_id
1 'polypeptide(L)'
;MKKVKVVLLLVGIFYGSAFPLKLGLEFQAGNQSLVGANLRFTERFELKPQLGLLFRENYSQFQLVVNANFYLPDIGKVQHYAGPGMYLGFASGQDGQFGLDGHYGLRYNINDAISLFGQLGLGFNITPSFQLSTFTSGAGITFYILEN
;
A
#
# COMPACT_ATOMS: atom_id res chain seq x y z
N MET A 1 -24.41 -0.49 -4.74
CA MET A 1 -23.80 -1.33 -5.80
C MET A 1 -23.76 -0.66 -7.18
N LYS A 2 -24.83 -0.01 -7.68
CA LYS A 2 -24.82 0.67 -9.01
C LYS A 2 -23.83 1.84 -9.12
N LYS A 3 -23.67 2.66 -8.07
CA LYS A 3 -22.80 3.85 -8.10
C LYS A 3 -21.30 3.52 -8.22
N VAL A 4 -20.83 2.46 -7.55
CA VAL A 4 -19.42 2.01 -7.60
C VAL A 4 -19.04 1.52 -9.00
N LYS A 5 -19.94 0.78 -9.67
CA LYS A 5 -19.74 0.36 -11.06
C LYS A 5 -19.67 1.54 -12.03
N VAL A 6 -20.45 2.60 -11.80
CA VAL A 6 -20.43 3.81 -12.63
C VAL A 6 -19.14 4.62 -12.44
N VAL A 7 -18.58 4.67 -11.23
CA VAL A 7 -17.28 5.34 -10.99
C VAL A 7 -16.14 4.58 -11.66
N LEU A 8 -16.10 3.25 -11.54
CA LEU A 8 -15.11 2.42 -12.24
C LEU A 8 -15.25 2.51 -13.77
N LEU A 9 -16.49 2.56 -14.26
CA LEU A 9 -16.78 2.75 -15.69
C LEU A 9 -16.38 4.17 -16.16
N LEU A 10 -16.58 5.21 -15.35
CA LEU A 10 -16.18 6.59 -15.69
C LEU A 10 -14.64 6.74 -15.69
N VAL A 11 -13.93 6.09 -14.76
CA VAL A 11 -12.46 6.02 -14.80
C VAL A 11 -11.98 5.28 -16.06
N GLY A 12 -12.67 4.19 -16.46
CA GLY A 12 -12.36 3.46 -17.69
C GLY A 12 -12.83 4.13 -19.01
N ILE A 13 -13.85 4.99 -18.98
CA ILE A 13 -14.39 5.69 -20.16
C ILE A 13 -13.60 6.96 -20.46
N PHE A 14 -13.08 7.67 -19.44
CA PHE A 14 -12.24 8.86 -19.67
C PHE A 14 -10.77 8.53 -20.01
N TYR A 15 -10.35 7.27 -19.85
CA TYR A 15 -8.97 6.83 -20.10
C TYR A 15 -8.98 5.42 -20.69
N GLY A 16 -9.00 5.33 -22.02
CA GLY A 16 -9.24 4.12 -22.80
C GLY A 16 -8.28 2.94 -22.53
N SER A 17 -8.58 1.85 -23.23
CA SER A 17 -8.03 0.48 -23.23
C SER A 17 -6.50 0.31 -23.42
N ALA A 18 -5.67 1.14 -22.79
CA ALA A 18 -4.23 1.23 -23.05
C ALA A 18 -3.36 1.24 -21.78
N PHE A 19 -3.92 0.99 -20.60
CA PHE A 19 -3.12 0.93 -19.37
C PHE A 19 -2.77 -0.53 -19.02
N PRO A 20 -1.48 -0.86 -18.83
CA PRO A 20 -1.07 -2.17 -18.32
C PRO A 20 -1.48 -2.25 -16.84
N LEU A 21 -2.73 -2.61 -16.59
CA LEU A 21 -3.24 -2.82 -15.24
C LEU A 21 -2.55 -4.07 -14.69
N LYS A 22 -1.55 -3.89 -13.81
CA LYS A 22 -0.97 -5.03 -13.09
C LYS A 22 -1.70 -5.18 -11.77
N LEU A 23 -2.40 -6.30 -11.63
CA LEU A 23 -3.05 -6.71 -10.40
C LEU A 23 -2.13 -7.68 -9.66
N GLY A 24 -1.88 -7.44 -8.38
CA GLY A 24 -1.11 -8.35 -7.55
C GLY A 24 -1.68 -8.53 -6.15
N LEU A 25 -1.25 -9.60 -5.50
CA LEU A 25 -1.46 -9.85 -4.07
C LEU A 25 -0.13 -9.61 -3.36
N GLU A 26 -0.15 -8.72 -2.37
CA GLU A 26 1.02 -8.27 -1.63
C GLU A 26 0.98 -8.74 -0.19
N PHE A 27 2.11 -9.27 0.29
CA PHE A 27 2.34 -9.67 1.67
C PHE A 27 3.52 -8.88 2.21
N GLN A 28 3.33 -8.18 3.32
CA GLN A 28 4.37 -7.40 3.99
C GLN A 28 4.56 -7.88 5.42
N ALA A 29 5.82 -7.95 5.85
CA ALA A 29 6.22 -8.10 7.25
C ALA A 29 7.15 -6.94 7.64
N GLY A 30 7.11 -6.52 8.90
CA GLY A 30 7.91 -5.40 9.41
C GLY A 30 7.31 -4.88 10.71
N ASN A 31 7.22 -3.55 10.84
CA ASN A 31 6.52 -2.92 11.97
C ASN A 31 5.05 -3.38 12.06
N GLN A 32 4.43 -3.69 10.93
CA GLN A 32 3.09 -4.25 10.82
C GLN A 32 3.08 -5.35 9.77
N SER A 33 2.24 -6.37 9.97
CA SER A 33 2.01 -7.44 9.01
C SER A 33 0.82 -7.06 8.14
N LEU A 34 1.02 -6.91 6.83
CA LEU A 34 -0.03 -6.51 5.88
C LEU A 34 -0.27 -7.56 4.81
N VAL A 35 -1.52 -7.67 4.39
CA VAL A 35 -1.96 -8.40 3.20
C VAL A 35 -2.92 -7.52 2.41
N GLY A 36 -2.71 -7.40 1.10
CA GLY A 36 -3.65 -6.64 0.29
C GLY A 36 -3.40 -6.69 -1.19
N ALA A 37 -4.20 -5.93 -1.92
CA ALA A 37 -4.06 -5.83 -3.36
C ALA A 37 -2.97 -4.82 -3.74
N ASN A 38 -2.30 -5.11 -4.84
CA ASN A 38 -1.41 -4.22 -5.55
C ASN A 38 -2.10 -3.85 -6.88
N LEU A 39 -2.56 -2.61 -7.00
CA LEU A 39 -3.30 -2.13 -8.16
C LEU A 39 -2.44 -1.11 -8.90
N ARG A 40 -1.61 -1.58 -9.83
CA ARG A 40 -0.77 -0.71 -10.65
C ARG A 40 -1.54 -0.27 -11.89
N PHE A 41 -1.96 0.99 -11.91
CA PHE A 41 -2.74 1.56 -13.01
C PHE A 41 -1.85 2.04 -14.15
N THR A 42 -0.62 2.48 -13.86
CA THR A 42 0.33 2.97 -14.86
C THR A 42 1.75 2.53 -14.49
N GLU A 43 2.72 2.69 -15.39
CA GLU A 43 4.14 2.47 -15.06
C GLU A 43 4.64 3.39 -13.92
N ARG A 44 3.91 4.45 -13.59
CA ARG A 44 4.28 5.44 -12.58
C ARG A 44 3.39 5.48 -11.35
N PHE A 45 2.26 4.79 -11.35
CA PHE A 45 1.26 4.93 -10.29
C PHE A 45 0.62 3.59 -9.91
N GLU A 46 0.60 3.35 -8.61
CA GLU A 46 0.08 2.13 -8.00
C GLU A 46 -0.66 2.47 -6.70
N LEU A 47 -1.78 1.79 -6.46
CA LEU A 47 -2.56 1.90 -5.23
C LEU A 47 -2.59 0.56 -4.51
N LYS A 48 -2.42 0.58 -3.19
CA LYS A 48 -2.36 -0.62 -2.35
C LYS A 48 -3.36 -0.55 -1.20
N PRO A 49 -4.61 -1.02 -1.38
CA PRO A 49 -5.49 -1.28 -0.26
C PRO A 49 -5.07 -2.57 0.45
N GLN A 50 -4.82 -2.48 1.75
CA GLN A 50 -4.28 -3.58 2.57
C GLN A 50 -5.01 -3.68 3.90
N LEU A 51 -5.05 -4.91 4.43
CA LEU A 51 -5.48 -5.25 5.77
C LEU A 51 -4.23 -5.61 6.58
N GLY A 52 -4.21 -5.21 7.84
CA GLY A 52 -3.02 -5.32 8.67
C GLY A 52 -3.28 -5.77 10.10
N LEU A 53 -2.25 -6.35 10.70
CA LEU A 53 -2.14 -6.56 12.14
C LEU A 53 -0.86 -5.89 12.64
N LEU A 54 -1.03 -5.02 13.63
CA LEU A 54 0.05 -4.40 14.39
C LEU A 54 0.06 -5.02 15.78
N PHE A 55 1.19 -5.62 16.15
CA PHE A 55 1.41 -6.19 17.48
C PHE A 55 2.22 -5.20 18.31
N ARG A 56 1.65 -4.73 19.42
CA ARG A 56 2.36 -3.95 20.43
C ARG A 56 2.43 -4.75 21.73
N GLU A 57 3.30 -4.33 22.65
CA GLU A 57 3.53 -5.03 23.92
C GLU A 57 2.24 -5.30 24.72
N ASN A 58 1.29 -4.35 24.69
CA ASN A 58 0.10 -4.38 25.54
C ASN A 58 -1.21 -4.64 24.79
N TYR A 59 -1.20 -4.59 23.46
CA TYR A 59 -2.39 -4.83 22.64
C TYR A 59 -2.05 -5.17 21.20
N SER A 60 -2.98 -5.85 20.54
CA SER A 60 -2.96 -6.05 19.09
C SER A 60 -3.98 -5.11 18.44
N GLN A 61 -3.63 -4.58 17.28
CA GLN A 61 -4.46 -3.63 16.53
C GLN A 61 -4.67 -4.14 15.11
N PHE A 62 -5.93 -4.22 14.69
CA PHE A 62 -6.29 -4.45 13.30
C PHE A 62 -6.20 -3.14 12.53
N GLN A 63 -5.67 -3.17 11.32
CA GLN A 63 -5.48 -1.98 10.49
C GLN A 63 -6.09 -2.14 9.10
N LEU A 64 -6.69 -1.06 8.62
CA LEU A 64 -6.99 -0.84 7.20
C LEU A 64 -5.98 0.18 6.70
N VAL A 65 -5.24 -0.14 5.65
CA VAL A 65 -4.17 0.71 5.11
C VAL A 65 -4.42 0.95 3.63
N VAL A 66 -4.19 2.17 3.16
CA VAL A 66 -4.21 2.50 1.74
C VAL A 66 -2.96 3.31 1.42
N ASN A 67 -2.10 2.76 0.56
CA ASN A 67 -0.89 3.42 0.09
C ASN A 67 -1.02 3.79 -1.39
N ALA A 68 -0.51 4.95 -1.77
CA ALA A 68 -0.34 5.36 -3.15
C ALA A 68 1.16 5.48 -3.46
N ASN A 69 1.62 4.75 -4.46
CA ASN A 69 3.02 4.69 -4.85
C ASN A 69 3.22 5.40 -6.17
N PHE A 70 4.16 6.35 -6.18
CA PHE A 70 4.63 7.02 -7.39
C PHE A 70 6.02 6.52 -7.73
N TYR A 71 6.15 5.81 -8.86
CA TYR A 71 7.45 5.30 -9.31
C TYR A 71 8.30 6.41 -9.90
N LEU A 72 9.56 6.41 -9.49
CA LEU A 72 10.61 7.31 -9.92
C LEU A 72 11.48 6.60 -10.98
N PRO A 73 12.38 7.32 -11.70
CA PRO A 73 13.23 6.71 -12.71
C PRO A 73 14.11 5.58 -12.16
N ASP A 74 13.98 4.38 -12.73
CA ASP A 74 14.63 3.18 -12.22
C ASP A 74 16.15 3.32 -11.99
N ILE A 75 16.63 2.68 -10.92
CA ILE A 75 18.06 2.58 -10.59
C ILE A 75 18.56 1.22 -11.06
N GLY A 76 18.99 1.15 -12.32
CA GLY A 76 19.42 -0.11 -12.94
C GLY A 76 18.24 -1.08 -13.09
N LYS A 77 18.26 -2.20 -12.35
CA LYS A 77 17.18 -3.20 -12.34
C LYS A 77 16.21 -3.04 -11.16
N VAL A 78 16.44 -2.06 -10.29
CA VAL A 78 15.64 -1.82 -9.09
C VAL A 78 14.70 -0.66 -9.36
N GLN A 79 13.40 -0.91 -9.21
CA GLN A 79 12.41 0.16 -9.22
C GLN A 79 12.41 0.83 -7.86
N HIS A 80 12.15 2.13 -7.84
CA HIS A 80 11.97 2.85 -6.60
C HIS A 80 10.77 3.77 -6.67
N TYR A 81 10.12 3.96 -5.53
CA TYR A 81 8.89 4.71 -5.43
C TYR A 81 8.84 5.48 -4.12
N ALA A 82 8.06 6.55 -4.13
CA ALA A 82 7.68 7.27 -2.95
C ALA A 82 6.18 7.56 -2.99
N GLY A 83 5.58 7.76 -1.83
CA GLY A 83 4.23 8.27 -1.83
C GLY A 83 3.56 8.30 -0.46
N PRO A 84 2.33 8.81 -0.43
CA PRO A 84 1.55 8.92 0.78
C PRO A 84 0.80 7.62 1.08
N GLY A 85 0.50 7.43 2.35
CA GLY A 85 -0.39 6.42 2.85
C GLY A 85 -1.33 6.96 3.90
N MET A 86 -2.36 6.18 4.19
CA MET A 86 -3.21 6.39 5.34
C MET A 86 -3.62 5.06 5.96
N TYR A 87 -3.93 5.10 7.25
CA TYR A 87 -4.43 3.94 7.95
C TYR A 87 -5.52 4.27 8.96
N LEU A 88 -6.41 3.29 9.14
CA LEU A 88 -7.38 3.25 10.23
C LEU A 88 -7.04 2.04 11.10
N GLY A 89 -6.90 2.25 12.39
CA GLY A 89 -6.52 1.22 13.32
C GLY A 89 -7.56 1.02 14.43
N PHE A 90 -7.86 -0.24 14.71
CA PHE A 90 -8.89 -0.65 15.67
C PHE A 90 -8.29 -1.63 16.68
N ALA A 91 -8.39 -1.31 17.97
CA ALA A 91 -7.97 -2.17 19.06
C ALA A 91 -9.08 -2.25 20.12
N SER A 92 -9.25 -3.42 20.73
CA SER A 92 -10.28 -3.61 21.75
C SER A 92 -10.03 -2.72 22.97
N GLY A 93 -11.06 -1.99 23.41
CA GLY A 93 -10.96 -1.10 24.57
C GLY A 93 -10.14 0.17 24.35
N GLN A 94 -9.88 0.55 23.09
CA GLN A 94 -9.18 1.79 22.71
C GLN A 94 -10.02 2.58 21.71
N ASP A 95 -9.84 3.89 21.66
CA ASP A 95 -10.41 4.71 20.60
C ASP A 95 -9.77 4.35 19.24
N GLY A 96 -10.57 4.45 18.18
CA GLY A 96 -10.09 4.24 16.82
C GLY A 96 -8.97 5.22 16.48
N GLN A 97 -7.96 4.74 15.76
CA GLN A 97 -6.84 5.55 15.32
C GLN A 97 -6.99 5.87 13.83
N PHE A 98 -6.75 7.13 13.47
CA PHE A 98 -6.53 7.53 12.08
C PHE A 98 -5.10 8.02 11.94
N GLY A 99 -4.43 7.63 10.86
CA GLY A 99 -3.08 8.09 10.60
C GLY A 99 -2.81 8.33 9.14
N LEU A 100 -1.83 9.18 8.90
CA LEU A 100 -1.26 9.48 7.59
C LEU A 100 0.21 9.06 7.61
N ASP A 101 0.73 8.58 6.49
CA ASP A 101 2.14 8.28 6.35
C ASP A 101 2.70 8.77 5.02
N GLY A 102 4.02 8.94 4.99
CA GLY A 102 4.79 9.06 3.76
C GLY A 102 5.89 8.02 3.78
N HIS A 103 6.12 7.36 2.65
CA HIS A 103 7.09 6.29 2.55
C HIS A 103 7.91 6.38 1.27
N TYR A 104 9.07 5.71 1.31
CA TYR A 104 9.95 5.45 0.19
C TYR A 104 10.27 3.96 0.16
N GLY A 105 10.25 3.37 -1.03
CA GLY A 105 10.50 1.94 -1.18
C GLY A 105 11.28 1.59 -2.44
N LEU A 106 11.86 0.40 -2.39
CA LEU A 106 12.55 -0.26 -3.48
C LEU A 106 11.79 -1.54 -3.83
N ARG A 107 11.74 -1.87 -5.12
CA ARG A 107 11.17 -3.11 -5.64
C ARG A 107 12.13 -3.76 -6.63
N TYR A 108 12.32 -5.06 -6.48
CA TYR A 108 13.10 -5.90 -7.38
C TYR A 108 12.18 -6.98 -7.96
N ASN A 109 12.02 -6.97 -9.28
CA ASN A 109 11.19 -7.95 -9.97
C ASN A 109 12.04 -9.21 -10.22
N ILE A 110 11.68 -10.33 -9.59
CA ILE A 110 12.35 -11.63 -9.82
C ILE A 110 12.00 -12.13 -11.22
N ASN A 111 10.72 -12.02 -11.58
CA ASN A 111 10.17 -12.31 -12.89
C ASN A 111 8.86 -11.52 -13.07
N ASP A 112 8.11 -11.79 -14.14
CA ASP A 112 6.85 -11.08 -14.44
C ASP A 112 5.74 -11.35 -13.41
N ALA A 113 5.80 -12.47 -12.69
CA ALA A 113 4.80 -12.87 -11.71
C ALA A 113 5.18 -12.55 -10.25
N ILE A 114 6.46 -12.36 -9.94
CA ILE A 114 6.94 -12.28 -8.55
C ILE A 114 7.90 -11.11 -8.38
N SER A 115 7.67 -10.31 -7.35
CA SER A 115 8.55 -9.21 -6.97
C SER A 115 8.78 -9.14 -5.47
N LEU A 116 9.99 -8.76 -5.08
CA LEU A 116 10.33 -8.43 -3.70
C LEU A 116 10.34 -6.92 -3.53
N PHE A 117 9.95 -6.44 -2.36
CA PHE A 117 10.04 -5.01 -2.04
C PHE A 117 10.48 -4.79 -0.60
N GLY A 118 11.05 -3.61 -0.37
CA GLY A 118 11.34 -3.08 0.96
C GLY A 118 10.97 -1.60 0.99
N GLN A 119 10.42 -1.13 2.10
CA GLN A 119 9.99 0.25 2.28
C GLN A 119 10.28 0.75 3.69
N LEU A 120 10.55 2.05 3.76
CA LEU A 120 10.69 2.82 5.00
C LEU A 120 9.74 4.00 4.93
N GLY A 121 9.21 4.42 6.06
CA GLY A 121 8.26 5.52 6.12
C GLY A 121 8.24 6.24 7.46
N LEU A 122 7.53 7.36 7.44
CA LEU A 122 7.23 8.19 8.59
C LEU A 122 5.72 8.36 8.66
N GLY A 123 5.15 7.96 9.79
CA GLY A 123 3.73 8.04 10.08
C GLY A 123 3.40 9.11 11.11
N PHE A 124 2.18 9.63 11.00
CA PHE A 124 1.54 10.57 11.92
C PHE A 124 0.25 9.94 12.42
N ASN A 125 0.12 9.83 13.74
CA ASN A 125 -1.07 9.29 14.39
C ASN A 125 -1.95 10.43 14.89
N ILE A 126 -3.19 10.47 14.42
CA ILE A 126 -4.22 11.38 14.88
C ILE A 126 -5.14 10.57 15.80
N THR A 127 -4.80 10.59 17.08
CA THR A 127 -5.62 10.11 18.20
C THR A 127 -6.00 11.34 19.06
N PRO A 128 -6.83 11.23 20.12
CA PRO A 128 -7.19 12.38 20.96
C PRO A 128 -5.98 13.17 21.49
N SER A 129 -4.81 12.52 21.58
CA SER A 129 -3.50 13.17 21.70
C SER A 129 -2.73 13.07 20.37
N PHE A 130 -2.25 14.22 19.89
CA PHE A 130 -1.41 14.27 18.69
C PHE A 130 -0.04 13.62 18.98
N GLN A 131 0.29 12.54 18.27
CA GLN A 131 1.62 11.92 18.31
C GLN A 131 2.31 12.05 16.95
N LEU A 132 3.30 12.94 16.91
CA LEU A 132 4.12 13.20 15.72
C LEU A 132 5.28 12.19 15.64
N SER A 133 5.43 11.55 14.48
CA SER A 133 6.60 10.73 14.06
C SER A 133 6.67 9.31 14.63
N THR A 134 6.03 8.37 13.94
CA THR A 134 6.33 6.94 14.07
C THR A 134 7.15 6.52 12.86
N PHE A 135 8.34 5.96 13.08
CA PHE A 135 9.10 5.32 12.00
C PHE A 135 8.46 3.99 11.63
N THR A 136 8.23 3.76 10.34
CA THR A 136 7.69 2.51 9.82
C THR A 136 8.68 1.87 8.86
N SER A 137 8.75 0.55 8.89
CA SER A 137 9.53 -0.25 7.96
C SER A 137 8.77 -1.51 7.61
N GLY A 138 8.99 -2.00 6.39
CA GLY A 138 8.41 -3.25 5.94
C GLY A 138 9.16 -3.82 4.75
N ALA A 139 9.19 -5.13 4.64
CA ALA A 139 9.64 -5.85 3.47
C ALA A 139 8.61 -6.92 3.11
N GLY A 140 8.56 -7.30 1.84
CA GLY A 140 7.50 -8.17 1.39
C GLY A 140 7.69 -8.71 -0.01
N ILE A 141 6.67 -9.45 -0.42
CA ILE A 141 6.56 -10.09 -1.72
C ILE A 141 5.23 -9.72 -2.36
N THR A 142 5.26 -9.49 -3.67
CA THR A 142 4.07 -9.26 -4.51
C THR A 142 3.99 -10.37 -5.54
N PHE A 143 2.83 -11.01 -5.64
CA PHE A 143 2.49 -11.98 -6.68
C PHE A 143 1.52 -11.33 -7.66
N TYR A 144 1.93 -11.14 -8.92
CA TYR A 144 1.06 -10.58 -9.95
C TYR A 144 0.25 -11.66 -10.66
N ILE A 145 -0.97 -11.28 -11.03
CA ILE A 145 -1.80 -12.01 -11.97
C ILE A 145 -1.27 -11.67 -13.36
N LEU A 146 -0.85 -12.70 -14.11
CA LEU A 146 -0.44 -12.54 -15.49
C LEU A 146 -1.68 -12.49 -16.38
N GLU A 147 -1.77 -11.46 -17.23
CA GLU A 147 -2.72 -11.44 -18.34
C GLU A 147 -2.14 -12.31 -19.46
N ASN A 148 -2.82 -13.42 -19.77
CA ASN A 148 -2.49 -14.29 -20.90
C ASN A 148 -3.11 -13.74 -22.20
#